data_AF-A0A2E0DF75-F1
#
_entry.id   AF-A0A2E0DF75-F1
#
_cell.length_a   1.000
_cell.length_b   1.000
_cell.length_c   1.000
_cell.angle_alpha   90.00
_cell.angle_beta   90.00
_cell.angle_gamma   90.00
#
_symmetry.space_group_name_H-M   'P 1'
#
loop_
_entity.id
_entity.type
_entity.pdbx_description
1 polymer ?
#
loop_
_entity_poly.entity_id
_entity_poly.type
_entity_poly.pdbx_seq_one_letter_code
_entity_poly.pdbx_strand_id
1 'polypeptide(L)'
;MGDAGALPLRSEIPGRHSSPWPERLVFTACMICAILLIPEISSFLGESLGSYSLIGAIVCALVITPLVADLLIRIMYRAMKLR
;
A
#
# COMPACT_ATOMS: atom_id res chain seq x y z
N MET A 1 24.35 31.77 -21.64
CA MET A 1 23.44 32.06 -20.52
C MET A 1 22.38 30.98 -20.49
N GLY A 2 22.32 30.05 -19.56
CA GLY A 2 23.28 29.59 -18.56
C GLY A 2 23.05 28.09 -18.44
N ASP A 3 24.13 27.31 -18.52
CA ASP A 3 24.10 25.91 -18.09
C ASP A 3 23.74 25.92 -16.61
N ALA A 4 22.48 25.61 -16.30
CA ALA A 4 22.05 25.33 -14.95
C ALA A 4 22.78 24.06 -14.53
N GLY A 5 23.92 24.26 -13.87
CA GLY A 5 24.86 23.21 -13.48
C GLY A 5 24.12 22.05 -12.84
N ALA A 6 24.19 20.89 -13.49
CA ALA A 6 23.87 19.63 -12.86
C ALA A 6 24.72 19.53 -11.58
N LEU A 7 24.06 19.37 -10.44
CA LEU A 7 24.71 19.25 -9.13
C LEU A 7 25.77 18.13 -9.20
N PRO A 8 27.03 18.42 -8.87
CA PRO A 8 28.07 17.40 -8.85
C PRO A 8 27.65 16.35 -7.81
N LEU A 9 27.65 15.07 -8.21
CA LEU A 9 27.18 13.88 -7.45
C LEU A 9 25.71 13.48 -7.63
N ARG A 10 24.93 14.08 -8.54
CA ARG A 10 23.67 13.42 -8.95
C ARG A 10 24.01 12.19 -9.79
N SER A 11 24.01 11.01 -9.17
CA SER A 11 23.93 9.75 -9.90
C SER A 11 22.57 9.72 -10.58
N GLU A 12 22.47 10.25 -11.80
CA GLU A 12 21.37 9.92 -12.69
C GLU A 12 21.58 8.45 -13.06
N ILE A 13 21.06 7.54 -12.22
CA ILE A 13 20.98 6.12 -12.56
C ILE A 13 20.07 6.08 -13.78
N PRO A 14 20.61 5.85 -14.99
CA PRO A 14 19.78 5.85 -16.18
C PRO A 14 18.96 4.56 -16.13
N GLY A 15 17.64 4.68 -15.99
CA GLY A 15 16.75 3.56 -16.34
C GLY A 15 15.80 3.05 -15.26
N ARG A 16 15.81 3.53 -14.01
CA ARG A 16 14.74 3.14 -13.07
C ARG A 16 13.66 4.20 -13.08
N HIS A 17 12.66 4.01 -13.94
CA HIS A 17 11.37 4.69 -13.83
C HIS A 17 10.70 4.25 -12.52
N SER A 18 11.24 4.68 -11.39
CA SER A 18 10.66 4.50 -10.06
C SER A 18 9.57 5.55 -9.88
N SER A 19 8.59 5.50 -10.77
CA SER A 19 7.35 6.22 -10.60
C SER A 19 6.74 5.72 -9.28
N PRO A 20 6.41 6.56 -8.29
CA PRO A 20 5.78 6.13 -7.04
C PRO A 20 4.29 5.78 -7.23
N TRP A 21 3.77 5.95 -8.44
CA TRP A 21 2.38 5.74 -8.81
C TRP A 21 1.86 4.29 -8.72
N PRO A 22 2.60 3.23 -9.14
CA PRO A 22 2.10 1.86 -9.03
C PRO A 22 1.96 1.43 -7.57
N GLU A 23 2.90 1.80 -6.69
CA GLU A 23 2.80 1.56 -5.26
C GLU A 23 1.58 2.26 -4.65
N ARG A 24 1.36 3.52 -5.03
CA ARG A 24 0.19 4.29 -4.59
C ARG A 24 -1.13 3.67 -5.06
N LEU A 25 -1.20 3.18 -6.31
CA LEU A 25 -2.39 2.51 -6.84
C LEU A 25 -2.68 1.19 -6.14
N VAL A 26 -1.65 0.39 -5.83
CA VAL A 26 -1.82 -0.84 -5.07
C VAL A 26 -2.32 -0.53 -3.66
N PHE A 27 -1.73 0.47 -3.00
CA PHE A 27 -2.16 0.87 -1.66
C PHE A 27 -3.59 1.41 -1.64
N THR A 28 -3.98 2.28 -2.59
CA THR A 28 -5.35 2.80 -2.67
C THR A 28 -6.35 1.69 -2.98
N ALA A 29 -6.03 0.76 -3.87
CA ALA A 29 -6.87 -0.39 -4.14
C ALA A 29 -7.07 -1.26 -2.88
N CYS A 30 -5.99 -1.56 -2.15
CA CYS A 30 -6.08 -2.28 -0.88
C CYS A 30 -6.94 -1.55 0.17
N MET A 31 -6.80 -0.23 0.28
CA MET A 31 -7.62 0.58 1.19
C MET A 31 -9.11 0.53 0.83
N ILE A 32 -9.45 0.64 -0.46
CA ILE A 32 -10.84 0.55 -0.91
C ILE A 32 -11.41 -0.83 -0.58
N CYS A 33 -10.68 -1.91 -0.89
CA CYS A 33 -11.10 -3.26 -0.56
C CYS A 33 -11.29 -3.45 0.96
N ALA A 34 -10.37 -2.93 1.77
CA ALA A 34 -10.47 -3.00 3.22
C ALA A 34 -11.74 -2.32 3.73
N ILE A 35 -12.06 -1.11 3.24
CA ILE A 35 -13.27 -0.37 3.62
C ILE A 35 -14.54 -1.15 3.29
N LEU A 36 -14.61 -1.76 2.10
CA LEU A 36 -15.75 -2.58 1.69
C LEU A 36 -15.92 -3.85 2.52
N LEU A 37 -14.82 -4.39 3.07
CA LEU A 37 -14.81 -5.59 3.91
C LEU A 37 -15.12 -5.32 5.40
N ILE A 38 -15.04 -4.07 5.87
CA ILE A 38 -15.35 -3.71 7.27
C ILE A 38 -16.71 -4.25 7.75
N PRO A 39 -17.84 -4.06 7.04
CA PRO A 39 -19.14 -4.54 7.52
C PRO A 39 -19.20 -6.07 7.65
N GLU A 40 -18.62 -6.79 6.68
CA GLU A 40 -18.56 -8.26 6.69
C GLU A 40 -17.76 -8.76 7.89
N ILE A 41 -16.57 -8.19 8.10
CA ILE A 41 -15.70 -8.53 9.23
C ILE A 41 -16.36 -8.15 10.56
N SER A 42 -17.02 -6.98 10.64
CA SER A 42 -17.76 -6.57 11.83
C SER A 42 -18.90 -7.52 12.18
N SER A 43 -19.60 -8.07 11.18
CA SER A 43 -20.68 -9.03 11.42
C SER A 43 -20.13 -10.34 12.01
N PHE A 44 -18.99 -10.80 11.50
CA PHE A 44 -18.32 -12.01 11.98
C PHE A 44 -17.76 -11.83 13.40
N LEU A 45 -17.14 -10.69 13.70
CA LEU A 45 -16.67 -10.38 15.06
C LEU A 45 -17.83 -10.03 16.01
N GLY A 46 -19.03 -9.74 15.50
CA GLY A 46 -20.22 -9.47 16.29
C GLY A 46 -20.55 -10.59 17.28
N GLU A 47 -20.36 -11.85 16.87
CA GLU A 47 -20.62 -13.03 17.71
C GLU A 47 -19.68 -13.13 18.92
N SER A 48 -18.46 -12.59 18.84
CA SER A 48 -17.46 -12.69 19.91
C SER A 48 -17.24 -11.40 20.70
N LEU A 49 -17.26 -10.24 20.04
CA LEU A 49 -16.95 -8.93 20.64
C LEU A 49 -18.19 -8.06 20.93
N GLY A 50 -19.37 -8.46 20.46
CA GLY A 50 -20.61 -7.71 20.68
C GLY A 50 -20.49 -6.25 20.21
N SER A 51 -20.69 -5.29 21.13
CA SER A 51 -20.63 -3.84 20.84
C SER A 51 -19.26 -3.34 20.34
N TYR A 52 -18.16 -4.06 20.59
CA TYR A 52 -16.83 -3.65 20.16
C TYR A 52 -16.42 -4.22 18.79
N SER A 53 -17.30 -4.98 18.14
CA SER A 53 -17.03 -5.63 16.85
C SER A 53 -16.63 -4.66 15.74
N LEU A 54 -17.30 -3.51 15.64
CA LEU A 54 -17.01 -2.51 14.61
C LEU A 54 -15.63 -1.87 14.84
N ILE A 55 -15.30 -1.54 16.08
CA ILE A 55 -13.98 -0.99 16.45
C ILE A 55 -12.90 -2.04 16.18
N GLY A 56 -13.12 -3.30 16.55
CA GLY A 56 -12.21 -4.40 16.28
C GLY A 56 -11.97 -4.61 14.78
N ALA A 57 -13.01 -4.55 13.97
CA ALA A 57 -12.92 -4.67 12.51
C ALA A 57 -12.12 -3.51 11.89
N ILE A 58 -12.33 -2.27 12.33
CA ILE A 58 -11.55 -1.10 11.87
C ILE A 58 -10.08 -1.25 12.24
N VAL A 59 -9.77 -1.62 13.49
CA VAL A 59 -8.38 -1.80 13.95
C VAL A 59 -7.70 -2.92 13.16
N CYS A 60 -8.39 -4.04 12.94
CA CYS A 60 -7.87 -5.12 12.10
C CYS A 60 -7.60 -4.65 10.66
N ALA A 61 -8.55 -3.94 10.05
CA ALA A 61 -8.36 -3.40 8.71
C ALA A 61 -7.15 -2.45 8.66
N LEU A 62 -6.98 -1.58 9.65
CA LEU A 62 -5.89 -0.60 9.69
C LEU A 62 -4.51 -1.24 9.85
N VAL A 63 -4.42 -2.35 10.59
CA VAL A 63 -3.17 -3.12 10.76
C VAL A 63 -2.88 -4.01 9.55
N ILE A 64 -3.89 -4.72 9.03
CA ILE A 64 -3.69 -5.74 7.98
C ILE A 64 -3.46 -5.09 6.61
N THR A 65 -4.18 -4.01 6.28
CA THR A 65 -4.11 -3.36 4.97
C THR A 65 -2.69 -2.93 4.56
N PRO A 66 -1.89 -2.23 5.40
CA PRO A 66 -0.53 -1.87 5.02
C PRO A 66 0.40 -3.08 4.87
N LEU A 67 0.23 -4.14 5.68
CA LEU A 67 1.01 -5.38 5.51
C LEU A 67 0.71 -6.06 4.17
N VAL A 68 -0.57 -6.16 3.81
CA VAL A 68 -1.00 -6.77 2.54
C VAL A 68 -0.52 -5.94 1.35
N ALA A 69 -0.67 -4.61 1.42
CA ALA A 69 -0.21 -3.72 0.37
C ALA A 69 1.30 -3.82 0.15
N ASP A 70 2.10 -3.82 1.23
CA ASP A 70 3.56 -3.98 1.15
C ASP A 70 3.96 -5.33 0.53
N LEU A 71 3.28 -6.41 0.92
CA LEU A 71 3.53 -7.75 0.37
C LEU A 71 3.20 -7.82 -1.13
N LEU A 72 2.09 -7.22 -1.56
CA LEU A 72 1.71 -7.11 -2.96
C LEU A 72 2.70 -6.29 -3.78
N ILE A 73 3.17 -5.16 -3.23
CA ILE A 73 4.19 -4.32 -3.87
C ILE A 73 5.49 -5.13 -4.06
N ARG A 74 5.94 -5.87 -3.04
CA ARG A 74 7.11 -6.75 -3.16
C ARG A 74 6.94 -7.83 -4.22
N ILE A 75 5.75 -8.46 -4.29
CA ILE A 75 5.45 -9.48 -5.31
C ILE A 75 5.46 -8.85 -6.71
N MET A 76 4.83 -7.70 -6.88
CA MET A 76 4.77 -6.96 -8.14
C MET A 76 6.19 -6.65 -8.66
N TYR A 77 7.07 -6.12 -7.81
CA TYR A 77 8.46 -5.86 -8.19
C TYR A 77 9.26 -7.12 -8.50
N ARG A 78 9.03 -8.22 -7.76
CA ARG A 78 9.65 -9.52 -8.07
C ARG A 78 9.17 -10.07 -9.42
N ALA A 79 7.88 -9.99 -9.71
CA ALA A 79 7.29 -10.45 -10.96
C ALA A 79 7.82 -9.67 -12.17
N MET A 80 8.03 -8.35 -12.01
CA MET A 80 8.58 -7.49 -13.05
C MET A 80 10.10 -7.63 -13.26
N LYS A 81 10.81 -8.50 -12.50
CA LYS A 81 12.28 -8.67 -12.55
C LYS A 81 13.07 -7.35 -12.42
N LEU A 82 12.49 -6.31 -11.83
CA LEU A 82 13.12 -4.99 -11.63
C LEU A 82 14.13 -4.97 -10.45
N ARG A 83 14.84 -6.09 -10.24
CA ARG A 83 15.82 -6.22 -9.16
C ARG A 83 17.13 -5.54 -9.53
#